data_AF-A0A918YVZ7-F1
#
_entry.id   AF-A0A918YVZ7-F1
#
_cell.length_a   1.000
_cell.length_b   1.000
_cell.length_c   1.000
_cell.angle_alpha   90.00
_cell.angle_beta   90.00
_cell.angle_gamma   90.00
#
_symmetry.space_group_name_H-M   'P 1'
#
loop_
_entity.id
_entity.type
_entity.pdbx_description
1 polymer ?
#
loop_
_entity_poly.entity_id
_entity_poly.type
_entity_poly.pdbx_seq_one_letter_code
_entity_poly.pdbx_strand_id
1 'polypeptide(L)'
;MAGLHAQQVSDAHAATLDARHVRNGVEQPRNDLLIGEGGDDVLRGGLGADVMLGGTGHDRYEVDAGDVVKDADGRGTLVWNGRVLDGGVLDPSSGHFRSADGAFTYRLDGSRLTVANARGDSVRIEGFRDGDLGIRLAPARAPAVTPPAGSPDPRNPDHPDHALYRQAQRAVHALDASLGRAPDAASERMIASVLRLAKENGFKRIDHVVLSRQTGHVAGGQNVFVVQGAPNDPAALRAHMPTEQAVGTPVDESFRALQAIERHPGRSADRAVAHEYAHEPPVHQAPVLQRG
;
A
#
# COMPACT_ATOMS: atom_id res chain seq x y z
N MET A 1 -37.76 -18.09 41.00
CA MET A 1 -36.70 -18.02 39.96
C MET A 1 -36.89 -16.70 39.22
N ALA A 2 -36.31 -15.61 39.72
CA ALA A 2 -36.34 -14.32 39.04
C ALA A 2 -35.35 -14.39 37.87
N GLY A 3 -35.86 -14.30 36.65
CA GLY A 3 -35.04 -14.26 35.45
C GLY A 3 -34.20 -12.98 35.46
N LEU A 4 -32.88 -13.13 35.48
CA LEU A 4 -31.94 -12.06 35.18
C LEU A 4 -32.22 -11.60 33.73
N HIS A 5 -32.93 -10.48 33.61
CA HIS A 5 -32.94 -9.70 32.37
C HIS A 5 -31.54 -9.09 32.25
N ALA A 6 -30.71 -9.66 31.39
CA ALA A 6 -29.55 -8.95 30.88
C ALA A 6 -30.09 -7.82 30.00
N GLN A 7 -30.21 -6.61 30.54
CA GLN A 7 -30.36 -5.42 29.71
C GLN A 7 -29.06 -5.30 28.91
N GLN A 8 -29.17 -5.52 27.60
CA GLN A 8 -28.14 -5.14 26.64
C GLN A 8 -28.00 -3.62 26.76
N VAL A 9 -26.99 -3.20 27.53
CA VAL A 9 -26.62 -1.79 27.68
C VAL A 9 -26.19 -1.37 26.29
N SER A 10 -26.82 -0.34 25.72
CA SER A 10 -26.69 -0.01 24.30
C SER A 10 -25.23 0.10 23.87
N ASP A 11 -24.88 -0.63 22.80
CA ASP A 11 -23.57 -0.72 22.12
C ASP A 11 -23.08 0.62 21.49
N ALA A 12 -23.32 1.76 22.16
CA ALA A 12 -23.11 3.12 21.61
C ALA A 12 -22.67 4.17 22.65
N HIS A 13 -22.24 3.76 23.85
CA HIS A 13 -21.84 4.74 24.88
C HIS A 13 -20.34 5.01 24.78
N ALA A 14 -19.98 6.09 24.10
CA ALA A 14 -18.63 6.64 24.18
C ALA A 14 -18.31 7.07 25.63
N ALA A 15 -17.33 6.43 26.26
CA ALA A 15 -16.86 6.67 27.60
C ALA A 15 -15.47 7.32 27.61
N THR A 16 -15.16 8.05 28.68
CA THR A 16 -13.78 8.41 29.01
C THR A 16 -13.43 7.71 30.31
N LEU A 17 -12.56 6.71 30.22
CA LEU A 17 -12.04 5.93 31.33
C LEU A 17 -10.67 6.50 31.71
N ASP A 18 -10.65 7.30 32.77
CA ASP A 18 -9.43 7.97 33.27
C ASP A 18 -9.10 7.43 34.67
N ALA A 19 -8.10 6.53 34.74
CA ALA A 19 -7.66 5.88 35.96
C ALA A 19 -6.51 6.62 36.67
N ARG A 20 -6.09 7.78 36.14
CA ARG A 20 -4.95 8.54 36.68
C ARG A 20 -5.12 8.87 38.15
N HIS A 21 -4.18 8.41 38.98
CA HIS A 21 -4.23 8.64 40.41
C HIS A 21 -3.33 9.81 40.84
N VAL A 22 -3.89 11.01 40.95
CA VAL A 22 -3.14 12.20 41.35
C VAL A 22 -3.18 12.42 42.86
N ARG A 23 -2.02 12.49 43.50
CA ARG A 23 -1.86 12.87 44.92
C ARG A 23 -0.92 14.06 45.04
N ASN A 24 -1.39 15.13 45.67
CA ASN A 24 -0.63 16.40 45.84
C ASN A 24 -0.11 16.98 44.51
N GLY A 25 -0.89 16.86 43.42
CA GLY A 25 -0.50 17.34 42.10
C GLY A 25 0.49 16.45 41.34
N VAL A 26 0.87 15.30 41.89
CA VAL A 26 1.76 14.32 41.26
C VAL A 26 0.99 13.03 41.02
N GLU A 27 1.00 12.56 39.79
CA GLU A 27 0.45 11.26 39.43
C GLU A 27 1.24 10.14 40.10
N GLN A 28 0.54 9.12 40.59
CA GLN A 28 1.10 7.99 41.31
C GLN A 28 0.95 6.73 40.47
N PRO A 29 1.97 5.85 40.45
CA PRO A 29 1.87 4.59 39.71
C PRO A 29 0.85 3.65 40.35
N ARG A 30 -0.07 3.12 39.55
CA ARG A 30 -1.01 2.04 39.88
C ARG A 30 -1.22 1.15 38.66
N ASN A 31 -1.58 -0.11 38.91
CA ASN A 31 -1.90 -1.03 37.82
C ASN A 31 -3.41 -1.23 37.81
N ASP A 32 -4.05 -0.74 36.78
CA ASP A 32 -5.50 -0.69 36.62
C ASP A 32 -5.96 -1.56 35.43
N LEU A 33 -7.23 -1.97 35.49
CA LEU A 33 -7.92 -2.67 34.39
C LEU A 33 -9.04 -1.76 33.89
N LEU A 34 -8.93 -1.33 32.64
CA LEU A 34 -9.92 -0.48 31.97
C LEU A 34 -10.66 -1.31 30.92
N ILE A 35 -11.98 -1.19 30.89
CA ILE A 35 -12.88 -1.94 29.99
C ILE A 35 -13.86 -0.93 29.37
N GLY A 36 -13.70 -0.63 28.07
CA GLY A 36 -14.54 0.31 27.30
C GLY A 36 -15.92 -0.25 26.96
N GLU A 37 -15.98 -1.55 26.66
CA GLU A 37 -17.19 -2.25 26.19
C GLU A 37 -17.57 -1.90 24.75
N GLY A 38 -18.45 -0.91 24.53
CA GLY A 38 -18.96 -0.58 23.21
C GLY A 38 -19.24 0.90 23.04
N GLY A 39 -18.73 1.49 21.97
CA GLY A 39 -18.73 2.94 21.74
C GLY A 39 -17.35 3.40 21.30
N ASP A 40 -17.21 4.69 21.00
CA ASP A 40 -15.89 5.26 20.68
C ASP A 40 -15.28 5.83 21.97
N ASP A 41 -14.45 5.03 22.65
CA ASP A 41 -13.98 5.33 24.01
C ASP A 41 -12.61 6.04 24.04
N VAL A 42 -12.33 6.69 25.17
CA VAL A 42 -10.98 7.19 25.51
C VAL A 42 -10.50 6.50 26.78
N LEU A 43 -9.46 5.67 26.68
CA LEU A 43 -8.89 4.91 27.80
C LEU A 43 -7.54 5.51 28.20
N ARG A 44 -7.40 5.88 29.47
CA ARG A 44 -6.20 6.46 30.07
C ARG A 44 -5.89 5.73 31.38
N GLY A 45 -4.93 4.81 31.33
CA GLY A 45 -4.46 4.09 32.53
C GLY A 45 -3.74 5.02 33.51
N GLY A 46 -2.85 5.85 32.97
CA GLY A 46 -2.02 6.75 33.76
C GLY A 46 -0.64 6.16 33.97
N LEU A 47 0.00 6.49 35.09
CA LEU A 47 1.24 5.84 35.48
C LEU A 47 0.99 4.42 35.97
N GLY A 48 1.82 3.47 35.52
CA GLY A 48 1.89 2.13 36.06
C GLY A 48 1.95 1.09 34.95
N ALA A 49 1.42 -0.10 35.18
CA ALA A 49 1.32 -1.12 34.13
C ALA A 49 -0.14 -1.54 34.01
N ASP A 50 -0.85 -0.90 33.09
CA ASP A 50 -2.29 -1.01 32.95
C ASP A 50 -2.69 -2.01 31.87
N VAL A 51 -3.91 -2.52 31.99
CA VAL A 51 -4.55 -3.35 30.96
C VAL A 51 -5.77 -2.62 30.43
N MET A 52 -5.78 -2.32 29.15
CA MET A 52 -6.86 -1.60 28.47
C MET A 52 -7.55 -2.51 27.45
N LEU A 53 -8.85 -2.73 27.65
CA LEU A 53 -9.72 -3.48 26.74
C LEU A 53 -10.70 -2.47 26.11
N GLY A 54 -10.57 -2.14 24.82
CA GLY A 54 -11.48 -1.19 24.17
C GLY A 54 -12.86 -1.79 23.99
N GLY A 55 -12.93 -2.87 23.22
CA GLY A 55 -14.17 -3.56 22.94
C GLY A 55 -14.60 -3.34 21.50
N THR A 56 -15.77 -2.77 21.25
CA THR A 56 -16.22 -2.41 19.89
C THR A 56 -16.31 -0.90 19.72
N GLY A 57 -15.84 -0.38 18.59
CA GLY A 57 -15.90 1.05 18.28
C GLY A 57 -14.53 1.62 17.97
N HIS A 58 -14.43 2.92 17.69
CA HIS A 58 -13.17 3.59 17.36
C HIS A 58 -12.51 4.17 18.62
N ASP A 59 -11.81 3.32 19.35
CA ASP A 59 -11.25 3.68 20.65
C ASP A 59 -9.92 4.46 20.54
N ARG A 60 -9.66 5.27 21.56
CA ARG A 60 -8.40 6.01 21.73
C ARG A 60 -7.74 5.60 23.04
N TYR A 61 -6.54 5.04 22.94
CA TYR A 61 -5.74 4.61 24.08
C TYR A 61 -4.60 5.60 24.33
N GLU A 62 -4.56 6.20 25.51
CA GLU A 62 -3.40 6.95 25.98
C GLU A 62 -2.54 6.03 26.84
N VAL A 63 -1.45 5.56 26.25
CA VAL A 63 -0.61 4.50 26.79
C VAL A 63 0.69 5.05 27.36
N ASP A 64 1.24 4.34 28.33
CA ASP A 64 2.55 4.59 28.90
C ASP A 64 3.46 3.33 28.93
N ALA A 65 4.53 3.40 29.71
CA ALA A 65 5.53 2.34 29.79
C ALA A 65 5.07 1.18 30.69
N GLY A 66 4.75 0.04 30.09
CA GLY A 66 4.34 -1.17 30.80
C GLY A 66 2.96 -1.68 30.41
N ASP A 67 2.18 -0.81 29.78
CA ASP A 67 0.80 -1.06 29.39
C ASP A 67 0.60 -2.23 28.42
N VAL A 68 -0.60 -2.79 28.49
CA VAL A 68 -1.12 -3.81 27.59
C VAL A 68 -2.46 -3.36 27.03
N VAL A 69 -2.53 -3.22 25.71
CA VAL A 69 -3.77 -2.97 24.98
C VAL A 69 -4.28 -4.26 24.36
N LYS A 70 -5.59 -4.50 24.47
CA LYS A 70 -6.29 -5.53 23.71
C LYS A 70 -7.51 -4.90 23.08
N ASP A 71 -7.59 -5.01 21.76
CA ASP A 71 -8.69 -4.50 20.98
C ASP A 71 -9.19 -5.64 20.08
N ALA A 72 -10.44 -6.04 20.28
CA ALA A 72 -10.98 -7.21 19.60
C ALA A 72 -11.37 -6.91 18.15
N ASP A 73 -11.82 -5.69 17.86
CA ASP A 73 -12.22 -5.27 16.52
C ASP A 73 -11.10 -4.56 15.75
N GLY A 74 -10.04 -4.15 16.47
CA GLY A 74 -8.84 -3.54 15.93
C GLY A 74 -9.06 -2.11 15.44
N ARG A 75 -10.16 -1.45 15.82
CA ARG A 75 -10.49 -0.11 15.38
C ARG A 75 -10.09 0.90 16.45
N GLY A 76 -9.33 1.91 16.06
CA GLY A 76 -8.94 2.94 17.01
C GLY A 76 -7.58 3.52 16.74
N THR A 77 -7.01 4.14 17.77
CA THR A 77 -5.69 4.76 17.74
C THR A 77 -4.97 4.63 19.08
N LEU A 78 -3.66 4.39 19.05
CA LEU A 78 -2.80 4.45 20.23
C LEU A 78 -2.01 5.75 20.25
N VAL A 79 -1.92 6.37 21.42
CA VAL A 79 -1.13 7.59 21.63
C VAL A 79 -0.21 7.42 22.83
N TRP A 80 1.07 7.61 22.61
CA TRP A 80 2.09 7.58 23.65
C TRP A 80 2.81 8.93 23.73
N ASN A 81 2.79 9.59 24.89
CA ASN A 81 3.40 10.90 25.11
C ASN A 81 2.94 11.95 24.06
N GLY A 82 1.65 11.91 23.69
CA GLY A 82 1.05 12.79 22.70
C GLY A 82 1.36 12.43 21.23
N ARG A 83 2.13 11.37 20.96
CA ARG A 83 2.42 10.89 19.61
C ARG A 83 1.51 9.71 19.27
N VAL A 84 0.87 9.77 18.11
CA VAL A 84 0.14 8.62 17.56
C VAL A 84 1.15 7.55 17.15
N LEU A 85 0.88 6.31 17.53
CA LEU A 85 1.61 5.15 17.05
C LEU A 85 0.93 4.71 15.75
N ASP A 86 1.52 5.02 14.61
CA ASP A 86 0.97 4.77 13.27
C ASP A 86 1.72 3.66 12.50
N GLY A 87 2.71 3.05 13.15
CA GLY A 87 3.53 1.98 12.61
C GLY A 87 4.86 2.47 12.05
N GLY A 88 5.41 1.70 11.12
CA GLY A 88 6.78 1.89 10.68
C GLY A 88 7.18 1.03 9.50
N VAL A 89 8.39 1.27 9.02
CA VAL A 89 9.00 0.53 7.91
C VAL A 89 10.00 -0.46 8.48
N LEU A 90 10.01 -1.70 7.99
CA LEU A 90 10.99 -2.71 8.38
C LEU A 90 12.41 -2.21 8.09
N ASP A 91 13.26 -2.23 9.11
CA ASP A 91 14.70 -2.08 8.99
C ASP A 91 15.31 -3.49 8.85
N PRO A 92 15.83 -3.86 7.66
CA PRO A 92 16.40 -5.20 7.44
C PRO A 92 17.58 -5.54 8.35
N SER A 93 18.29 -4.53 8.87
CA SER A 93 19.48 -4.75 9.69
C SER A 93 19.12 -5.21 11.11
N SER A 94 18.02 -4.71 11.65
CA SER A 94 17.52 -5.08 12.98
C SER A 94 16.40 -6.12 12.93
N GLY A 95 15.72 -6.27 11.79
CA GLY A 95 14.50 -7.08 11.67
C GLY A 95 13.29 -6.47 12.37
N HIS A 96 13.40 -5.22 12.84
CA HIS A 96 12.32 -4.49 13.52
C HIS A 96 11.78 -3.39 12.60
N PHE A 97 10.55 -2.95 12.82
CA PHE A 97 10.01 -1.80 12.10
C PHE A 97 10.31 -0.52 12.87
N ARG A 98 10.56 0.58 12.17
CA ARG A 98 10.89 1.87 12.78
C ARG A 98 9.91 2.94 12.31
N SER A 99 9.42 3.76 13.24
CA SER A 99 8.58 4.91 12.91
C SER A 99 9.30 5.89 12.00
N ALA A 100 8.56 6.69 11.23
CA ALA A 100 9.13 7.64 10.28
C ALA A 100 10.05 8.68 10.93
N ASP A 101 9.71 9.12 12.15
CA ASP A 101 10.51 10.04 12.97
C ASP A 101 11.64 9.34 13.74
N GLY A 102 11.66 8.00 13.71
CA GLY A 102 12.64 7.19 14.40
C GLY A 102 12.50 7.11 15.92
N ALA A 103 11.42 7.62 16.49
CA ALA A 103 11.16 7.65 17.92
C ALA A 103 10.77 6.27 18.49
N PHE A 104 10.14 5.43 17.67
CA PHE A 104 9.62 4.14 18.08
C PHE A 104 10.14 2.99 17.21
N THR A 105 10.33 1.85 17.86
CA THR A 105 10.63 0.56 17.24
C THR A 105 9.47 -0.38 17.50
N TYR A 106 8.98 -1.04 16.46
CA TYR A 106 7.89 -2.01 16.54
C TYR A 106 8.43 -3.40 16.25
N ARG A 107 8.04 -4.36 17.08
CA ARG A 107 8.47 -5.74 16.98
C ARG A 107 7.27 -6.67 17.11
N LEU A 108 7.01 -7.43 16.06
CA LEU A 108 5.89 -8.36 15.98
C LEU A 108 6.38 -9.78 16.26
N ASP A 109 5.80 -10.43 17.28
CA ASP A 109 6.03 -11.84 17.62
C ASP A 109 4.69 -12.58 17.66
N GLY A 110 4.39 -13.35 16.61
CA GLY A 110 3.06 -13.91 16.38
C GLY A 110 2.01 -12.79 16.23
N SER A 111 1.06 -12.71 17.17
CA SER A 111 0.06 -11.65 17.25
C SER A 111 0.33 -10.63 18.36
N ARG A 112 1.52 -10.65 18.97
CA ARG A 112 1.92 -9.65 19.97
C ARG A 112 2.81 -8.60 19.31
N LEU A 113 2.34 -7.37 19.29
CA LEU A 113 3.13 -6.22 18.88
C LEU A 113 3.73 -5.54 20.12
N THR A 114 5.04 -5.44 20.19
CA THR A 114 5.74 -4.60 21.17
C THR A 114 6.19 -3.32 20.48
N VAL A 115 5.79 -2.17 21.04
CA VAL A 115 6.30 -0.85 20.62
C VAL A 115 7.21 -0.33 21.71
N ALA A 116 8.42 0.07 21.36
CA ALA A 116 9.41 0.55 22.31
C ALA A 116 10.00 1.88 21.88
N ASN A 117 10.29 2.76 22.85
CA ASN A 117 11.04 3.98 22.61
C ASN A 117 12.56 3.75 22.72
N ALA A 118 13.36 4.80 22.48
CA ALA A 118 14.81 4.71 22.57
C ALA A 118 15.39 4.39 23.96
N ARG A 119 14.61 4.58 25.04
CA ARG A 119 15.00 4.23 26.41
C ARG A 119 14.74 2.75 26.75
N GLY A 120 14.03 2.03 25.89
CA GLY A 120 13.59 0.65 26.13
C GLY A 120 12.27 0.53 26.88
N ASP A 121 11.61 1.66 27.20
CA ASP A 121 10.24 1.65 27.69
C ASP A 121 9.36 1.05 26.59
N SER A 122 8.41 0.16 26.94
CA SER A 122 7.57 -0.52 25.96
C SER A 122 6.10 -0.63 26.34
N VAL A 123 5.23 -0.62 25.33
CA VAL A 123 3.81 -0.99 25.39
C VAL A 123 3.60 -2.27 24.57
N ARG A 124 2.64 -3.09 24.98
CA ARG A 124 2.25 -4.31 24.25
C ARG A 124 0.82 -4.21 23.73
N ILE A 125 0.63 -4.68 22.51
CA ILE A 125 -0.69 -4.89 21.90
C ILE A 125 -0.82 -6.39 21.67
N GLU A 126 -1.83 -7.02 22.26
CA GLU A 126 -2.09 -8.46 22.10
C GLU A 126 -3.19 -8.70 21.06
N GLY A 127 -3.04 -9.72 20.23
CA GLY A 127 -4.02 -10.03 19.18
C GLY A 127 -3.89 -9.15 17.93
N PHE A 128 -2.79 -8.41 17.81
CA PHE A 128 -2.53 -7.47 16.73
C PHE A 128 -2.45 -8.15 15.36
N ARG A 129 -3.11 -7.54 14.38
CA ARG A 129 -2.93 -7.75 12.94
C ARG A 129 -2.50 -6.45 12.28
N ASP A 130 -1.74 -6.55 11.18
CA ASP A 130 -1.31 -5.37 10.44
C ASP A 130 -2.50 -4.51 10.00
N GLY A 131 -2.46 -3.21 10.32
CA GLY A 131 -3.54 -2.26 10.10
C GLY A 131 -4.44 -2.02 11.32
N ASP A 132 -4.41 -2.90 12.33
CA ASP A 132 -5.18 -2.70 13.57
C ASP A 132 -4.72 -1.40 14.26
N LEU A 133 -5.65 -0.69 14.87
CA LEU A 133 -5.43 0.54 15.65
C LEU A 133 -4.74 1.65 14.84
N GLY A 134 -4.86 1.59 13.51
CA GLY A 134 -4.20 2.51 12.59
C GLY A 134 -2.69 2.27 12.43
N ILE A 135 -2.14 1.20 13.00
CA ILE A 135 -0.72 0.87 12.96
C ILE A 135 -0.42 0.04 11.70
N ARG A 136 0.46 0.54 10.84
CA ARG A 136 0.90 -0.17 9.62
C ARG A 136 2.37 -0.54 9.66
N LEU A 137 2.65 -1.83 9.57
CA LEU A 137 3.99 -2.41 9.52
C LEU A 137 4.37 -2.65 8.05
N ALA A 138 4.90 -1.61 7.42
CA ALA A 138 5.28 -1.67 6.01
C ALA A 138 6.56 -2.48 5.82
N PRO A 139 6.65 -3.28 4.74
CA PRO A 139 7.90 -3.97 4.41
C PRO A 139 9.01 -2.94 4.19
N ALA A 140 10.25 -3.40 4.33
CA ALA A 140 11.40 -2.57 4.07
C ALA A 140 11.24 -2.03 2.65
N ARG A 141 11.23 -0.70 2.50
CA ARG A 141 11.29 -0.12 1.17
C ARG A 141 12.51 -0.76 0.53
N ALA A 142 12.31 -1.48 -0.58
CA ALA A 142 13.44 -2.05 -1.31
C ALA A 142 14.47 -0.94 -1.40
N PRO A 143 15.73 -1.18 -0.99
CA PRO A 143 16.74 -0.13 -1.08
C PRO A 143 16.61 0.45 -2.49
N ALA A 144 16.70 1.79 -2.61
CA ALA A 144 17.11 2.35 -3.88
C ALA A 144 18.45 1.66 -4.13
N VAL A 145 18.41 0.57 -4.89
CA VAL A 145 19.59 -0.21 -5.19
C VAL A 145 20.29 0.75 -6.11
N THR A 146 21.25 1.52 -5.59
CA THR A 146 22.24 2.16 -6.44
C THR A 146 22.68 1.03 -7.35
N PRO A 147 22.38 1.09 -8.65
CA PRO A 147 22.62 -0.05 -9.51
C PRO A 147 24.09 -0.41 -9.34
N PRO A 148 24.44 -1.70 -9.19
CA PRO A 148 25.84 -2.07 -9.13
C PRO A 148 26.51 -1.45 -10.35
N ALA A 149 27.59 -0.71 -10.12
CA ALA A 149 28.35 -0.07 -11.20
C ALA A 149 28.62 -1.13 -12.28
N GLY A 150 28.01 -0.95 -13.46
CA GLY A 150 28.08 -1.91 -14.56
C GLY A 150 26.77 -2.62 -14.95
N SER A 151 25.62 -2.33 -14.33
CA SER A 151 24.33 -2.72 -14.93
C SER A 151 23.99 -1.73 -16.06
N PRO A 152 23.77 -2.19 -17.31
CA PRO A 152 23.47 -1.29 -18.41
C PRO A 152 22.13 -0.59 -18.10
N ASP A 153 22.20 0.73 -17.95
CA ASP A 153 21.07 1.62 -17.70
C ASP A 153 20.51 2.09 -19.05
N PRO A 154 19.22 1.92 -19.35
CA PRO A 154 18.61 2.38 -20.61
C PRO A 154 18.76 3.90 -20.87
N ARG A 155 19.04 4.68 -19.83
CA ARG A 155 19.36 6.11 -19.95
C ARG A 155 20.71 6.36 -20.62
N ASN A 156 21.63 5.40 -20.55
CA ASN A 156 22.93 5.47 -21.21
C ASN A 156 22.75 5.35 -22.75
N PRO A 157 23.31 6.27 -23.55
CA PRO A 157 23.32 6.18 -25.01
C PRO A 157 23.81 4.85 -25.59
N ASP A 158 24.73 4.16 -24.89
CA ASP A 158 25.32 2.90 -25.35
C ASP A 158 24.41 1.67 -25.09
N HIS A 159 23.26 1.87 -24.44
CA HIS A 159 22.32 0.79 -24.14
C HIS A 159 21.54 0.36 -25.40
N PRO A 160 21.35 -0.96 -25.65
CA PRO A 160 20.59 -1.44 -26.81
C PRO A 160 19.15 -0.90 -26.85
N ASP A 161 18.51 -0.80 -25.68
CA ASP A 161 17.17 -0.21 -25.55
C ASP A 161 17.13 1.32 -25.41
N HIS A 162 18.26 2.03 -25.53
CA HIS A 162 18.29 3.50 -25.38
C HIS A 162 17.34 4.20 -26.35
N ALA A 163 17.25 3.70 -27.59
CA ALA A 163 16.35 4.23 -28.60
C ALA A 163 14.87 4.13 -28.17
N LEU A 164 14.49 2.99 -27.59
CA LEU A 164 13.13 2.74 -27.10
C LEU A 164 12.84 3.55 -25.82
N TYR A 165 13.82 3.70 -24.94
CA TYR A 165 13.75 4.59 -23.78
C TYR A 165 13.47 6.05 -24.19
N ARG A 166 14.21 6.56 -25.20
CA ARG A 166 13.99 7.91 -25.74
C ARG A 166 12.61 8.07 -26.37
N GLN A 167 12.05 7.03 -26.96
CA GLN A 167 10.68 7.03 -27.48
C GLN A 167 9.65 7.06 -26.35
N ALA A 168 9.82 6.25 -25.31
CA ALA A 168 8.99 6.29 -24.10
C ALA A 168 8.99 7.68 -23.46
N GLN A 169 10.18 8.29 -23.31
CA GLN A 169 10.32 9.64 -22.76
C GLN A 169 9.54 10.68 -23.58
N ARG A 170 9.70 10.68 -24.91
CA ARG A 170 8.96 11.59 -25.79
C ARG A 170 7.45 11.40 -25.68
N ALA A 171 6.98 10.16 -25.67
CA ALA A 171 5.56 9.84 -25.63
C ALA A 171 4.91 10.22 -24.29
N VAL A 172 5.58 9.97 -23.16
CA VAL A 172 5.09 10.39 -21.84
C VAL A 172 5.12 11.91 -21.69
N HIS A 173 6.17 12.60 -22.14
CA HIS A 173 6.19 14.07 -22.09
C HIS A 173 5.11 14.70 -22.99
N ALA A 174 4.80 14.08 -24.13
CA ALA A 174 3.68 14.51 -24.96
C ALA A 174 2.33 14.28 -24.27
N LEU A 175 2.18 13.18 -23.52
CA LEU A 175 1.03 12.95 -22.65
C LEU A 175 0.93 14.03 -21.57
N ASP A 176 2.01 14.33 -20.84
CA ASP A 176 2.03 15.37 -19.81
C ASP A 176 1.63 16.73 -20.39
N ALA A 177 2.19 17.11 -21.54
CA ALA A 177 1.83 18.33 -22.24
C ALA A 177 0.35 18.37 -22.63
N SER A 178 -0.22 17.24 -23.07
CA SER A 178 -1.65 17.14 -23.39
C SER A 178 -2.57 17.29 -22.15
N LEU A 179 -2.04 16.99 -20.97
CA LEU A 179 -2.70 17.17 -19.68
C LEU A 179 -2.40 18.54 -19.04
N GLY A 180 -1.64 19.42 -19.72
CA GLY A 180 -1.23 20.71 -19.19
C GLY A 180 -0.22 20.62 -18.04
N ARG A 181 0.56 19.53 -17.96
CA ARG A 181 1.54 19.27 -16.91
C ARG A 181 2.97 19.37 -17.45
N ALA A 182 3.89 19.77 -16.58
CA ALA A 182 5.32 19.64 -16.82
C ALA A 182 5.80 18.25 -16.37
N PRO A 183 6.84 17.68 -17.00
CA PRO A 183 7.42 16.42 -16.57
C PRO A 183 7.90 16.48 -15.11
N ASP A 184 7.58 15.44 -14.34
CA ASP A 184 7.93 15.35 -12.92
C ASP A 184 8.38 13.91 -12.53
N ALA A 185 8.57 13.66 -11.23
CA ALA A 185 8.98 12.35 -10.72
C ALA A 185 7.95 11.23 -10.98
N ALA A 186 6.67 11.55 -11.18
CA ALA A 186 5.68 10.55 -11.63
C ALA A 186 5.85 10.25 -13.12
N SER A 187 6.17 11.26 -13.94
CA SER A 187 6.52 11.08 -15.35
C SER A 187 7.74 10.16 -15.51
N GLU A 188 8.77 10.33 -14.70
CA GLU A 188 9.97 9.47 -14.74
C GLU A 188 9.65 8.00 -14.43
N ARG A 189 8.82 7.75 -13.41
CA ARG A 189 8.34 6.40 -13.07
C ARG A 189 7.49 5.80 -14.19
N MET A 190 6.62 6.60 -14.79
CA MET A 190 5.80 6.18 -15.93
C MET A 190 6.67 5.81 -17.14
N ILE A 191 7.73 6.58 -17.45
CA ILE A 191 8.65 6.28 -18.56
C ILE A 191 9.32 4.92 -18.36
N ALA A 192 9.83 4.64 -17.16
CA ALA A 192 10.48 3.38 -16.85
C ALA A 192 9.49 2.19 -16.95
N SER A 193 8.28 2.35 -16.41
CA SER A 193 7.22 1.35 -16.49
C SER A 193 6.76 1.09 -17.92
N VAL A 194 6.59 2.14 -18.73
CA VAL A 194 6.23 2.07 -20.16
C VAL A 194 7.30 1.33 -20.97
N LEU A 195 8.58 1.64 -20.74
CA LEU A 195 9.68 0.96 -21.41
C LEU A 195 9.67 -0.55 -21.10
N ARG A 196 9.53 -0.91 -19.82
CA ARG A 196 9.43 -2.31 -19.40
C ARG A 196 8.27 -3.01 -20.09
N LEU A 197 7.08 -2.42 -20.04
CA LEU A 197 5.88 -3.00 -20.66
C LEU A 197 6.02 -3.19 -22.17
N ALA A 198 6.60 -2.22 -22.85
CA ALA A 198 6.88 -2.32 -24.29
C ALA A 198 7.77 -3.54 -24.58
N LYS A 199 8.83 -3.73 -23.79
CA LYS A 199 9.76 -4.87 -23.94
C LYS A 199 9.14 -6.21 -23.57
N GLU A 200 8.33 -6.26 -22.51
CA GLU A 200 7.55 -7.44 -22.11
C GLU A 200 6.63 -7.91 -23.25
N ASN A 201 6.08 -6.97 -24.02
CA ASN A 201 5.13 -7.24 -25.09
C ASN A 201 5.76 -7.19 -26.49
N GLY A 202 7.09 -7.23 -26.60
CA GLY A 202 7.79 -7.34 -27.88
C GLY A 202 7.70 -6.11 -28.81
N PHE A 203 7.41 -4.93 -28.26
CA PHE A 203 7.38 -3.69 -29.03
C PHE A 203 8.77 -3.37 -29.61
N LYS A 204 8.79 -2.96 -30.88
CA LYS A 204 10.01 -2.51 -31.56
C LYS A 204 10.16 -1.00 -31.55
N ARG A 205 9.04 -0.28 -31.38
CA ARG A 205 9.00 1.17 -31.19
C ARG A 205 7.79 1.58 -30.35
N ILE A 206 7.87 2.74 -29.73
CA ILE A 206 6.76 3.39 -29.00
C ILE A 206 6.40 4.65 -29.77
N ASP A 207 5.21 4.67 -30.36
CA ASP A 207 4.72 5.83 -31.11
C ASP A 207 3.87 6.74 -30.21
N HIS A 208 3.04 6.16 -29.35
CA HIS A 208 2.17 6.91 -28.45
C HIS A 208 2.04 6.27 -27.06
N VAL A 209 1.85 7.12 -26.05
CA VAL A 209 1.40 6.75 -24.71
C VAL A 209 0.12 7.53 -24.42
N VAL A 210 -0.97 6.84 -24.11
CA VAL A 210 -2.28 7.45 -23.92
C VAL A 210 -2.96 6.89 -22.67
N LEU A 211 -3.86 7.66 -22.07
CA LEU A 211 -4.68 7.21 -20.95
C LEU A 211 -6.03 6.67 -21.43
N SER A 212 -6.64 5.75 -20.66
CA SER A 212 -8.02 5.32 -20.90
C SER A 212 -8.95 6.54 -20.90
N ARG A 213 -9.83 6.60 -21.90
CA ARG A 213 -10.92 7.58 -21.92
C ARG A 213 -12.04 7.07 -21.02
N GLN A 214 -12.75 7.98 -20.38
CA GLN A 214 -13.95 7.62 -19.64
C GLN A 214 -15.01 7.09 -20.61
N THR A 215 -15.40 5.82 -20.46
CA THR A 215 -16.47 5.19 -21.23
C THR A 215 -17.48 4.60 -20.26
N GLY A 216 -18.63 5.27 -20.07
CA GLY A 216 -19.77 4.79 -19.27
C GLY A 216 -19.46 4.38 -17.83
N HIS A 217 -18.89 3.18 -17.64
CA HIS A 217 -18.58 2.50 -16.39
C HIS A 217 -17.09 2.49 -16.00
N VAL A 218 -16.17 2.99 -16.83
CA VAL A 218 -14.73 3.08 -16.54
C VAL A 218 -14.33 4.53 -16.27
N ALA A 219 -13.75 4.80 -15.10
CA ALA A 219 -13.18 6.12 -14.80
C ALA A 219 -12.01 6.43 -15.76
N GLY A 220 -12.02 7.64 -16.35
CA GLY A 220 -10.93 8.08 -17.22
C GLY A 220 -9.59 8.06 -16.48
N GLY A 221 -8.52 7.65 -17.15
CA GLY A 221 -7.18 7.61 -16.56
C GLY A 221 -6.87 6.36 -15.73
N GLN A 222 -7.77 5.38 -15.64
CA GLN A 222 -7.51 4.11 -14.93
C GLN A 222 -6.31 3.34 -15.50
N ASN A 223 -6.14 3.33 -16.83
CA ASN A 223 -5.06 2.61 -17.49
C ASN A 223 -4.23 3.53 -18.39
N VAL A 224 -2.94 3.23 -18.48
CA VAL A 224 -2.04 3.79 -19.50
C VAL A 224 -1.80 2.74 -20.58
N PHE A 225 -1.83 3.16 -21.84
CA PHE A 225 -1.63 2.33 -23.01
C PHE A 225 -0.38 2.76 -23.76
N VAL A 226 0.42 1.77 -24.16
CA VAL A 226 1.57 1.92 -25.06
C VAL A 226 1.15 1.45 -26.43
N VAL A 227 1.34 2.28 -27.44
CA VAL A 227 0.86 2.03 -28.81
C VAL A 227 2.00 2.12 -29.81
N GLN A 228 2.07 1.12 -30.69
CA GLN A 228 2.92 1.10 -31.88
C GLN A 228 2.01 1.11 -33.12
N GLY A 229 2.18 2.11 -33.98
CA GLY A 229 1.30 2.42 -35.11
C GLY A 229 0.39 3.62 -34.84
N ALA A 230 -0.43 3.97 -35.83
CA ALA A 230 -1.37 5.07 -35.68
C ALA A 230 -2.46 4.70 -34.64
N PRO A 231 -2.93 5.64 -33.79
CA PRO A 231 -3.90 5.34 -32.74
C PRO A 231 -5.22 4.72 -33.25
N ASN A 232 -5.60 5.06 -34.48
CA ASN A 232 -6.82 4.60 -35.15
C ASN A 232 -6.59 3.40 -36.09
N ASP A 233 -5.37 2.86 -36.13
CA ASP A 233 -5.07 1.67 -36.91
C ASP A 233 -5.51 0.41 -36.14
N PRO A 234 -6.35 -0.46 -36.71
CA PRO A 234 -6.71 -1.74 -36.09
C PRO A 234 -5.52 -2.70 -35.99
N ALA A 235 -4.50 -2.57 -36.83
CA ALA A 235 -3.27 -3.35 -36.76
C ALA A 235 -2.22 -2.78 -35.77
N ALA A 236 -2.55 -1.71 -35.04
CA ALA A 236 -1.66 -1.15 -34.04
C ALA A 236 -1.47 -2.13 -32.87
N LEU A 237 -0.21 -2.37 -32.50
CA LEU A 237 0.12 -3.16 -31.32
C LEU A 237 -0.14 -2.29 -30.07
N ARG A 238 -0.90 -2.84 -29.11
CA ARG A 238 -1.27 -2.14 -27.87
C ARG A 238 -0.98 -3.02 -26.66
N ALA A 239 -0.34 -2.43 -25.66
CA ALA A 239 -0.19 -3.01 -24.32
C ALA A 239 -0.66 -1.98 -23.30
N HIS A 240 -1.12 -2.43 -22.13
CA HIS A 240 -1.61 -1.53 -21.10
C HIS A 240 -1.20 -1.98 -19.70
N MET A 241 -1.25 -1.03 -18.76
CA MET A 241 -1.16 -1.29 -17.33
C MET A 241 -1.98 -0.26 -16.54
N PRO A 242 -2.33 -0.53 -15.29
CA PRO A 242 -2.93 0.46 -14.40
C PRO A 242 -2.04 1.69 -14.26
N THR A 243 -2.62 2.89 -14.35
CA THR A 243 -1.88 4.15 -14.25
C THR A 243 -1.22 4.30 -12.87
N GLU A 244 -1.91 3.88 -11.80
CA GLU A 244 -1.36 3.88 -10.44
C GLU A 244 -0.12 3.01 -10.33
N GLN A 245 -0.11 1.85 -10.99
CA GLN A 245 1.07 1.00 -11.07
C GLN A 245 2.18 1.70 -11.85
N ALA A 246 1.87 2.30 -13.00
CA ALA A 246 2.86 2.98 -13.84
C ALA A 246 3.60 4.12 -13.13
N VAL A 247 2.89 4.93 -12.33
CA VAL A 247 3.46 6.06 -11.58
C VAL A 247 3.95 5.68 -10.18
N GLY A 248 3.50 4.54 -9.65
CA GLY A 248 3.85 4.06 -8.31
C GLY A 248 5.12 3.21 -8.29
N THR A 249 5.42 2.46 -9.36
CA THR A 249 6.62 1.62 -9.44
C THR A 249 7.89 2.48 -9.50
N PRO A 250 8.86 2.31 -8.58
CA PRO A 250 10.15 2.99 -8.64
C PRO A 250 10.92 2.72 -9.94
N VAL A 251 11.67 3.71 -10.42
CA VAL A 251 12.46 3.62 -11.67
C VAL A 251 13.43 2.43 -11.62
N ASP A 252 14.18 2.28 -10.51
CA ASP A 252 15.16 1.21 -10.34
C ASP A 252 14.53 -0.19 -10.31
N GLU A 253 13.27 -0.30 -9.88
CA GLU A 253 12.53 -1.57 -9.92
C GLU A 253 12.15 -1.92 -11.36
N SER A 254 11.64 -0.96 -12.12
CA SER A 254 11.30 -1.15 -13.53
C SER A 254 12.52 -1.50 -14.38
N PHE A 255 13.68 -0.89 -14.14
CA PHE A 255 14.92 -1.21 -14.86
C PHE A 255 15.50 -2.58 -14.47
N ARG A 256 15.40 -2.98 -13.20
CA ARG A 256 15.76 -4.36 -12.81
C ARG A 256 14.88 -5.40 -13.49
N ALA A 257 13.57 -5.14 -13.58
CA ALA A 257 12.65 -6.02 -14.30
C ALA A 257 12.97 -6.07 -15.80
N LEU A 258 13.30 -4.94 -16.42
CA LEU A 258 13.74 -4.86 -17.81
C LEU A 258 14.97 -5.73 -18.08
N GLN A 259 16.00 -5.63 -17.23
CA GLN A 259 17.22 -6.45 -17.37
C GLN A 259 16.94 -7.96 -17.26
N ALA A 260 15.98 -8.36 -16.42
CA ALA A 260 15.59 -9.77 -16.31
C ALA A 260 14.95 -10.29 -17.61
N ILE A 261 14.19 -9.45 -18.31
CA ILE A 261 13.59 -9.76 -19.62
C ILE A 261 14.68 -9.91 -20.69
N GLU A 262 15.65 -9.00 -20.70
CA GLU A 262 16.76 -9.02 -21.67
C GLU A 262 17.66 -10.25 -21.52
N ARG A 263 17.84 -10.75 -20.29
CA ARG A 263 18.60 -11.98 -20.03
C ARG A 263 17.89 -13.25 -20.50
N HIS A 264 16.55 -13.23 -20.59
CA HIS A 264 15.72 -14.39 -20.96
C HIS A 264 14.66 -14.05 -22.03
N PRO A 265 15.08 -13.72 -23.27
CA PRO A 265 14.16 -13.27 -24.32
C PRO A 265 13.12 -14.33 -24.77
N GLY A 266 13.35 -15.61 -24.49
CA GLY A 266 12.52 -16.73 -24.96
C GLY A 266 11.23 -17.03 -24.18
N ARG A 267 10.98 -16.41 -23.01
CA ARG A 267 9.77 -16.67 -22.20
C ARG A 267 8.66 -15.62 -22.35
N SER A 268 8.95 -14.47 -22.94
CA SER A 268 7.98 -13.36 -23.08
C SER A 268 7.00 -13.59 -24.23
N ALA A 269 7.41 -14.32 -25.27
CA ALA A 269 6.58 -14.62 -26.43
C ALA A 269 5.40 -15.55 -26.12
N ASP A 270 5.60 -16.57 -25.26
CA ASP A 270 4.54 -17.54 -24.91
C ASP A 270 3.41 -16.93 -24.06
N ARG A 271 3.70 -15.84 -23.33
CA ARG A 271 2.72 -15.21 -22.42
C ARG A 271 1.78 -14.23 -23.13
N ALA A 272 2.22 -13.64 -24.24
CA ALA A 272 1.41 -12.76 -25.08
C ALA A 272 0.28 -13.53 -25.79
N VAL A 273 0.57 -14.76 -26.24
CA VAL A 273 -0.43 -15.63 -26.92
C VAL A 273 -1.52 -16.11 -25.96
N ALA A 274 -1.21 -16.27 -24.66
CA ALA A 274 -2.18 -16.74 -23.67
C ALA A 274 -3.23 -15.67 -23.27
N HIS A 275 -2.94 -14.37 -23.43
CA HIS A 275 -3.90 -13.31 -23.10
C HIS A 275 -4.84 -12.93 -24.24
N GLU A 276 -4.52 -13.30 -25.48
CA GLU A 276 -5.38 -13.03 -26.65
C GLU A 276 -6.62 -13.95 -26.72
N TYR A 277 -6.60 -15.12 -26.06
CA TYR A 277 -7.74 -16.05 -26.03
C TYR A 277 -8.78 -15.82 -24.92
N ALA A 278 -8.60 -14.82 -24.04
CA ALA A 278 -9.44 -14.68 -22.85
C ALA A 278 -10.56 -13.62 -22.94
N HIS A 279 -10.72 -12.91 -24.07
CA HIS A 279 -11.67 -11.79 -24.17
C HIS A 279 -12.51 -11.78 -25.46
N GLU A 280 -13.09 -12.91 -25.84
CA GLU A 280 -14.31 -12.90 -26.67
C GLU A 280 -15.53 -13.21 -25.78
N PRO A 281 -16.53 -12.31 -25.67
CA PRO A 281 -17.81 -12.69 -25.10
C PRO A 281 -18.52 -13.67 -26.04
N PRO A 282 -19.20 -14.71 -25.52
CA PRO A 282 -19.87 -15.69 -26.37
C PRO A 282 -21.01 -15.00 -27.12
N VAL A 283 -20.97 -15.05 -28.45
CA VAL A 283 -22.08 -14.67 -29.30
C VAL A 283 -23.20 -15.68 -29.08
N HIS A 284 -24.27 -15.27 -28.39
CA HIS A 284 -25.50 -16.04 -28.30
C HIS A 284 -26.10 -16.20 -29.71
N GLN A 285 -25.96 -17.38 -30.30
CA GLN A 285 -26.77 -17.78 -31.44
C GLN A 285 -28.14 -18.25 -30.94
N ALA A 286 -29.18 -17.50 -31.27
CA ALA A 286 -30.58 -17.92 -31.11
C ALA A 286 -30.93 -19.00 -32.14
N PRO A 287 -31.81 -19.97 -31.81
CA PRO A 287 -32.16 -21.04 -32.74
C PRO A 287 -33.16 -20.54 -33.79
N VAL A 288 -32.83 -20.73 -35.07
CA VAL A 288 -33.75 -20.51 -36.19
C VAL A 288 -34.71 -21.70 -36.27
N LEU A 289 -35.98 -21.44 -35.99
CA LEU A 289 -37.12 -22.28 -36.39
C LEU A 289 -37.43 -22.05 -37.88
N GLN A 290 -37.46 -23.12 -38.68
CA GLN A 290 -38.30 -23.31 -39.88
C GLN A 290 -38.23 -24.82 -40.23
N ARG A 291 -39.24 -25.66 -39.97
CA ARG A 291 -40.46 -25.90 -40.77
C ARG A 291 -40.21 -25.91 -42.28
N GLY A 292 -40.31 -27.12 -42.86
CA GLY A 292 -40.28 -27.42 -44.29
C GLY A 292 -40.09 -28.92 -44.48
#